data_AF-A0AAU0M733-F1
#
_entry.id   AF-A0AAU0M733-F1
#
_cell.length_a   1.000
_cell.length_b   1.000
_cell.length_c   1.000
_cell.angle_alpha   90.00
_cell.angle_beta   90.00
_cell.angle_gamma   90.00
#
_symmetry.space_group_name_H-M   'P 1'
#
loop_
_entity.id
_entity.type
_entity.pdbx_description
1 polymer ?
#
loop_
_entity_poly.entity_id
_entity_poly.type
_entity_poly.pdbx_seq_one_letter_code
_entity_poly.pdbx_strand_id
1 'polypeptide(L)'
;MSLRQTLAQVSALQREIEEQIRLIADFRRSNQDNMRLVTTELEGSRKSYDRLLTSRLHHVDDSLTRSSEALKRASDALRQVQNI
;
A
#
# COMPACT_ATOMS: atom_id res chain seq x y z
N MET A 1 -9.49 11.72 28.85
CA MET A 1 -10.38 11.19 27.79
C MET A 1 -11.26 10.12 28.39
N SER A 2 -12.53 10.05 27.99
CA SER A 2 -13.45 8.98 28.40
C SER A 2 -13.33 7.76 27.50
N LEU A 3 -13.71 6.57 28.01
CA LEU A 3 -13.77 5.33 27.23
C LEU A 3 -14.55 5.51 25.92
N ARG A 4 -15.67 6.25 25.97
CA ARG A 4 -16.49 6.57 24.78
C ARG A 4 -15.73 7.39 23.74
N GLN A 5 -14.92 8.35 24.17
CA GLN A 5 -14.08 9.14 23.25
C GLN A 5 -12.96 8.29 22.65
N THR A 6 -12.36 7.40 23.44
CA THR A 6 -11.34 6.46 22.95
C THR A 6 -11.91 5.52 21.90
N LEU A 7 -13.06 4.90 22.14
CA LEU A 7 -13.72 4.02 21.17
C LEU A 7 -14.06 4.76 19.87
N ALA A 8 -14.56 6.00 19.96
CA ALA A 8 -14.85 6.81 18.78
C ALA A 8 -13.59 7.12 17.95
N GLN A 9 -12.45 7.42 18.60
CA GLN A 9 -11.17 7.63 17.93
C GLN A 9 -10.65 6.35 17.28
N VAL A 10 -10.74 5.21 17.97
CA VAL A 10 -10.32 3.91 17.42
C VAL A 10 -11.15 3.53 16.19
N SER A 11 -12.46 3.78 16.19
CA SER A 11 -13.31 3.57 15.02
C SER A 11 -12.97 4.51 13.86
N ALA A 12 -12.59 5.77 14.14
CA ALA A 12 -12.13 6.69 13.11
C ALA A 12 -10.81 6.22 12.47
N LEU A 13 -9.83 5.86 13.31
CA LEU A 13 -8.53 5.33 12.86
C LEU A 13 -8.69 4.05 12.04
N GLN A 14 -9.62 3.17 12.40
CA GLN A 14 -9.86 1.96 11.64
C GLN A 14 -10.39 2.25 10.23
N ARG A 15 -11.29 3.23 10.08
CA ARG A 15 -11.79 3.65 8.76
C ARG A 15 -10.67 4.25 7.90
N GLU A 16 -9.81 5.08 8.49
CA GLU A 16 -8.65 5.66 7.80
C GLU A 16 -7.67 4.58 7.33
N ILE A 17 -7.42 3.55 8.15
CA ILE A 17 -6.57 2.43 7.77
C ILE A 17 -7.19 1.61 6.63
N GLU A 18 -8.49 1.32 6.69
CA GLU A 18 -9.21 0.61 5.62
C GLU A 18 -9.21 1.40 4.30
N GLU A 19 -9.26 2.72 4.35
CA GLU A 19 -9.07 3.60 3.19
C GLU A 19 -7.64 3.55 2.65
N GLN A 20 -6.63 3.66 3.51
CA GLN A 20 -5.23 3.58 3.08
C GLN A 20 -4.87 2.23 2.46
N ILE A 21 -5.43 1.12 2.98
CA ILE A 21 -5.27 -0.21 2.38
C ILE A 21 -5.81 -0.23 0.95
N ARG A 22 -6.98 0.37 0.70
CA ARG A 22 -7.56 0.47 -0.64
C ARG A 22 -6.69 1.30 -1.58
N LEU A 23 -6.25 2.48 -1.14
CA LEU A 23 -5.37 3.36 -1.93
C LEU A 23 -4.05 2.67 -2.32
N ILE A 24 -3.45 1.91 -1.39
CA ILE A 24 -2.23 1.15 -1.68
C ILE A 24 -2.51 0.03 -2.68
N ALA A 25 -3.63 -0.67 -2.56
CA ALA A 25 -4.00 -1.72 -3.50
C ALA A 25 -4.18 -1.18 -4.93
N ASP A 26 -4.83 -0.02 -5.07
CA ASP A 26 -5.03 0.64 -6.36
C ASP A 26 -3.69 1.13 -6.95
N PHE A 27 -2.83 1.74 -6.12
CA PHE A 27 -1.52 2.17 -6.57
C PHE A 27 -0.66 0.98 -7.02
N ARG A 28 -0.67 -0.13 -6.28
CA ARG A 28 0.06 -1.36 -6.66
C ARG A 28 -0.39 -1.88 -8.01
N ARG A 29 -1.70 -1.90 -8.28
CA ARG A 29 -2.24 -2.30 -9.58
C ARG A 29 -1.70 -1.40 -10.70
N SER A 30 -1.77 -0.09 -10.52
CA SER A 30 -1.22 0.86 -11.50
C SER A 30 0.30 0.69 -11.69
N ASN A 31 1.04 0.45 -10.62
CA ASN A 31 2.48 0.21 -10.68
C ASN A 31 2.81 -1.08 -11.44
N GLN A 32 2.02 -2.15 -11.27
CA GLN A 32 2.15 -3.39 -12.04
C GLN A 32 1.85 -3.20 -13.52
N ASP A 33 0.85 -2.41 -13.87
CA ASP A 33 0.54 -2.09 -15.27
C ASP A 33 1.65 -1.25 -15.91
N ASN A 34 2.22 -0.29 -15.18
CA ASN A 34 3.40 0.45 -15.62
C ASN A 34 4.62 -0.46 -15.83
N MET A 35 4.85 -1.43 -14.94
CA MET A 35 5.93 -2.42 -15.13
C MET A 35 5.73 -3.24 -16.40
N ARG A 36 4.50 -3.69 -16.69
CA ARG A 36 4.20 -4.42 -17.93
C ARG A 36 4.46 -3.56 -19.15
N LEU A 37 3.96 -2.32 -19.16
CA LEU A 37 4.17 -1.39 -20.28
C LEU A 37 5.66 -1.11 -20.52
N VAL A 38 6.42 -0.81 -19.47
CA VAL A 38 7.88 -0.62 -19.56
C VAL A 38 8.55 -1.89 -20.09
N THR A 39 8.13 -3.08 -19.66
CA THR A 39 8.70 -4.35 -20.13
C THR A 39 8.38 -4.61 -21.61
N THR A 40 7.16 -4.32 -22.06
CA THR A 40 6.76 -4.46 -23.47
C THR A 40 7.50 -3.47 -24.37
N GLU A 41 7.64 -2.20 -23.96
CA GLU A 41 8.44 -1.21 -24.71
C GLU A 41 9.94 -1.56 -24.72
N LEU A 42 10.42 -2.22 -23.65
CA LEU A 42 11.79 -2.69 -23.50
C LEU A 42 12.19 -3.82 -24.45
N GLU A 43 11.24 -4.68 -24.87
CA GLU A 43 11.53 -5.76 -25.82
C GLU A 43 12.02 -5.23 -27.18
N GLY A 44 11.88 -3.92 -27.45
CA GLY A 44 12.47 -3.22 -28.60
C GLY A 44 13.71 -2.33 -28.32
N SER A 45 14.05 -2.02 -27.06
CA SER A 45 15.06 -1.00 -26.69
C SER A 45 16.06 -1.49 -25.63
N ARG A 46 17.36 -1.52 -25.97
CA ARG A 46 18.47 -1.91 -25.06
C ARG A 46 19.02 -0.73 -24.21
N LYS A 47 18.20 0.23 -23.77
CA LYS A 47 18.71 1.41 -23.05
C LYS A 47 18.79 1.19 -21.54
N SER A 48 19.85 1.74 -20.92
CA SER A 48 20.14 1.67 -19.48
C SER A 48 19.06 2.32 -18.60
N TYR A 49 18.39 3.35 -19.12
CA TYR A 49 17.32 4.08 -18.44
C TYR A 49 16.12 3.19 -18.12
N ASP A 50 15.79 2.30 -19.05
CA ASP A 50 14.61 1.46 -18.95
C ASP A 50 14.79 0.37 -17.88
N ARG A 51 16.00 -0.20 -17.75
CA ARG A 51 16.35 -1.12 -16.64
C ARG A 51 16.28 -0.43 -15.27
N LEU A 52 16.73 0.83 -15.20
CA LEU A 52 16.65 1.63 -13.99
C LEU A 52 15.20 1.90 -13.61
N LEU A 53 14.33 2.19 -14.59
CA LEU A 53 12.91 2.39 -14.37
C LEU A 53 12.23 1.12 -13.86
N THR A 54 12.47 -0.04 -14.48
CA THR A 54 11.96 -1.34 -14.01
C THR A 54 12.39 -1.64 -12.58
N SER A 55 13.67 -1.42 -12.25
CA SER A 55 14.18 -1.61 -10.89
C SER A 55 13.50 -0.69 -9.87
N ARG A 56 13.23 0.57 -10.22
CA ARG A 56 12.49 1.50 -9.36
C ARG A 56 11.04 1.07 -9.16
N LEU A 57 10.36 0.62 -10.22
CA LEU A 57 8.98 0.13 -10.12
C LEU A 57 8.87 -1.10 -9.22
N HIS A 58 9.84 -2.03 -9.29
CA HIS A 58 9.92 -3.16 -8.36
C HIS A 58 10.11 -2.71 -6.92
N HIS A 59 11.05 -1.80 -6.65
CA HIS A 59 11.27 -1.26 -5.31
C HIS A 59 10.01 -0.56 -4.74
N VAL A 60 9.25 0.11 -5.60
CA VAL A 60 7.97 0.71 -5.24
C VAL A 60 6.93 -0.36 -4.88
N ASP A 61 6.80 -1.45 -5.65
CA ASP A 61 5.86 -2.54 -5.31
C ASP A 61 6.20 -3.22 -3.97
N ASP A 62 7.50 -3.44 -3.70
CA ASP A 62 7.96 -4.01 -2.43
C ASP A 62 7.62 -3.07 -1.26
N SER A 63 7.85 -1.77 -1.43
CA SER A 63 7.55 -0.76 -0.41
C SER A 63 6.05 -0.69 -0.12
N LEU A 64 5.21 -0.74 -1.17
CA LEU A 64 3.76 -0.76 -1.03
C LEU A 64 3.25 -2.03 -0.35
N THR A 65 3.87 -3.17 -0.63
CA THR A 65 3.54 -4.45 0.03
C THR A 65 3.78 -4.34 1.54
N ARG A 66 4.96 -3.84 1.94
CA ARG A 66 5.29 -3.63 3.36
C ARG A 66 4.33 -2.65 4.04
N SER A 67 3.97 -1.55 3.36
CA SER A 67 3.00 -0.58 3.87
C SER A 67 1.62 -1.20 4.07
N SER A 68 1.14 -2.03 3.13
CA SER A 68 -0.14 -2.73 3.29
C SER A 68 -0.13 -3.70 4.48
N GLU A 69 0.95 -4.43 4.69
CA GLU A 69 1.09 -5.34 5.84
C GLU A 69 1.14 -4.61 7.19
N ALA A 70 1.82 -3.46 7.24
CA ALA A 70 1.84 -2.62 8.43
C ALA A 70 0.43 -2.10 8.77
N LEU A 71 -0.31 -1.63 7.76
CA LEU A 71 -1.68 -1.17 7.93
C LEU A 71 -2.64 -2.29 8.35
N LYS A 72 -2.50 -3.50 7.81
CA LYS A 72 -3.28 -4.65 8.26
C LYS A 72 -3.05 -4.95 9.74
N ARG A 73 -1.78 -4.99 10.17
CA ARG A 73 -1.43 -5.18 11.59
C ARG A 73 -2.00 -4.08 12.49
N ALA A 74 -1.95 -2.83 12.04
CA ALA A 74 -2.55 -1.71 12.76
C ALA A 74 -4.08 -1.84 12.84
N SER A 75 -4.75 -2.24 11.77
CA SER A 75 -6.19 -2.52 11.77
C SER A 75 -6.56 -3.61 12.77
N ASP A 76 -5.79 -4.70 12.82
CA ASP A 76 -6.04 -5.82 13.73
C ASP A 76 -5.86 -5.41 15.20
N ALA A 77 -4.84 -4.59 15.49
CA ALA A 77 -4.63 -4.04 16.82
C ALA A 77 -5.77 -3.11 17.26
N LEU A 78 -6.27 -2.25 16.37
CA LEU A 78 -7.43 -1.39 16.67
C LEU A 78 -8.70 -2.20 16.94
N ARG A 79 -8.92 -3.29 16.20
CA ARG A 79 -10.05 -4.21 16.45
C ARG A 79 -9.95 -4.88 17.81
N GLN A 80 -8.75 -5.26 18.25
CA GLN A 80 -8.56 -5.79 19.60
C GLN A 80 -8.96 -4.75 20.66
N VAL A 81 -8.58 -3.48 20.48
CA VAL A 81 -8.94 -2.40 21.41
C VAL A 81 -10.44 -2.12 21.44
N GLN A 82 -11.16 -2.26 20.32
CA GLN A 82 -12.62 -2.10 20.29
C GLN A 82 -13.37 -3.22 21.03
N ASN A 83 -12.75 -4.37 21.23
CA ASN A 83 -13.36 -5.54 21.86
C ASN A 83 -13.06 -5.65 23.37
N ILE A 84 -12.40 -4.65 23.96
CA ILE A 84 -12.10 -4.52 25.40
C ILE A 84 -13.15 -3.60 26.06
#